data_AF-A0A6N7UZC5-F1
#
_entry.id   AF-A0A6N7UZC5-F1
#
_cell.length_a   1.000
_cell.length_b   1.000
_cell.length_c   1.000
_cell.angle_alpha   90.00
_cell.angle_beta   90.00
_cell.angle_gamma   90.00
#
_symmetry.space_group_name_H-M   'P 1'
#
loop_
_entity.id
_entity.type
_entity.pdbx_description
1 polymer ?
#
loop_
_entity_poly.entity_id
_entity_poly.type
_entity_poly.pdbx_seq_one_letter_code
_entity_poly.pdbx_strand_id
1 'polypeptide(L)'
;MPDAALRSLKVAGPAVARLFRARLCLCAVQVLMLTSWGLLLPLLLVLPFGGMLPPSAGDAVVYLMAGCLLGGFLLCIPEAYFRRRRESAQQDAFGDVQSALGRLRAGWNLEWESPYAGAGPERLISFGSWNDRFEWRVSYRRGALLLTEIPAGEHEVDEE
;
A
#
# COMPACT_ATOMS: atom_id res chain seq x y z
N MET A 1 -22.03 28.40 3.57
CA MET A 1 -22.15 27.09 4.25
C MET A 1 -21.10 27.06 5.34
N PRO A 2 -21.42 26.70 6.59
CA PRO A 2 -20.41 26.70 7.64
C PRO A 2 -19.40 25.58 7.32
N ASP A 3 -18.11 25.92 7.30
CA ASP A 3 -17.01 24.97 7.23
C ASP A 3 -17.16 23.98 8.39
N ALA A 4 -17.72 22.80 8.12
CA ALA A 4 -17.70 21.71 9.06
C ALA A 4 -16.23 21.35 9.27
N ALA A 5 -15.71 21.61 10.47
CA ALA A 5 -14.32 21.31 10.79
C ALA A 5 -14.06 19.82 10.52
N LEU A 6 -13.18 19.54 9.54
CA LEU A 6 -12.82 18.19 9.13
C LEU A 6 -12.35 17.39 10.35
N ARG A 7 -12.94 16.21 10.56
CA ARG A 7 -12.59 15.36 11.70
C ARG A 7 -11.29 14.61 11.39
N SER A 8 -10.45 14.47 12.40
CA SER A 8 -9.29 13.59 12.35
C SER A 8 -9.29 12.65 13.54
N LEU A 9 -8.96 11.38 13.29
CA LEU A 9 -8.96 10.33 14.29
C LEU A 9 -7.67 9.53 14.20
N LYS A 10 -7.01 9.37 15.34
CA LYS A 10 -5.86 8.48 15.47
C LYS A 10 -6.31 7.17 16.12
N VAL A 11 -6.23 6.08 15.37
CA VAL A 11 -6.45 4.72 15.85
C VAL A 11 -5.09 4.08 16.11
N ALA A 12 -4.88 3.62 17.35
CA ALA A 12 -3.65 2.96 17.75
C ALA A 12 -4.01 1.68 18.50
N GLY A 13 -3.24 0.62 18.25
CA GLY A 13 -3.48 -0.70 18.84
C GLY A 13 -2.48 -1.74 18.34
N PRO A 14 -2.43 -2.92 18.96
CA PRO A 14 -1.54 -3.99 18.55
C PRO A 14 -1.88 -4.52 17.15
N ALA A 15 -3.16 -4.53 16.75
CA ALA A 15 -3.57 -4.90 15.39
C ALA A 15 -3.08 -3.88 14.35
N VAL A 16 -3.28 -2.58 14.61
CA VAL A 16 -2.80 -1.49 13.75
C VAL A 16 -1.26 -1.48 13.63
N ALA A 17 -0.54 -1.76 14.71
CA ALA A 17 0.92 -1.87 14.68
C ALA A 17 1.39 -3.06 13.83
N ARG A 18 0.68 -4.20 13.88
CA ARG A 18 0.94 -5.37 13.02
C ARG A 18 0.69 -5.04 11.55
N LEU A 19 -0.42 -4.36 11.25
CA LEU A 19 -0.75 -3.88 9.90
C LEU A 19 0.35 -2.96 9.34
N PHE A 20 0.81 -1.99 10.14
CA PHE A 20 1.90 -1.09 9.75
C PHE A 20 3.19 -1.85 9.40
N ARG A 21 3.59 -2.82 10.22
CA ARG A 21 4.78 -3.64 9.95
C ARG A 21 4.61 -4.50 8.70
N ALA A 22 3.46 -5.13 8.52
CA ALA A 22 3.17 -5.93 7.33
C ALA A 22 3.25 -5.09 6.04
N ARG A 23 2.73 -3.85 6.09
CA ARG A 23 2.82 -2.89 4.98
C ARG A 23 4.26 -2.46 4.69
N LEU A 24 5.06 -2.18 5.72
CA LEU A 24 6.47 -1.85 5.53
C LEU A 24 7.25 -3.00 4.87
N CYS A 25 7.03 -4.24 5.32
CA CYS A 25 7.66 -5.41 4.72
C CYS A 25 7.24 -5.60 3.26
N LEU A 26 5.94 -5.47 2.96
CA LEU A 26 5.43 -5.55 1.60
C LEU A 26 6.04 -4.46 0.70
N CYS A 27 6.08 -3.21 1.18
CA CYS A 27 6.69 -2.10 0.46
C CYS A 27 8.18 -2.35 0.19
N ALA A 28 8.93 -2.84 1.18
CA ALA A 28 10.34 -3.18 1.01
C ALA A 28 10.54 -4.24 -0.08
N VAL A 29 9.71 -5.30 -0.10
CA VAL A 29 9.77 -6.34 -1.14
C VAL A 29 9.39 -5.77 -2.51
N GLN A 30 8.34 -4.95 -2.60
CA GLN A 30 7.92 -4.32 -3.84
C GLN A 30 8.99 -3.37 -4.39
N VAL A 31 9.66 -2.60 -3.53
CA VAL A 31 10.80 -1.76 -3.92
C VAL A 31 11.96 -2.62 -4.42
N LEU A 32 12.30 -3.72 -3.73
CA LEU A 32 13.33 -4.64 -4.19
C LEU A 32 12.99 -5.22 -5.57
N MET A 33 11.74 -5.66 -5.78
CA MET A 33 11.27 -6.12 -7.09
C MET A 33 11.41 -5.02 -8.13
N LEU A 34 10.95 -3.80 -7.83
CA LEU A 34 11.06 -2.67 -8.75
C LEU A 34 12.53 -2.37 -9.09
N THR A 35 13.45 -2.47 -8.12
CA THR A 35 14.88 -2.29 -8.38
C THR A 35 15.46 -3.42 -9.22
N SER A 36 15.09 -4.67 -8.98
CA SER A 36 15.58 -5.82 -9.76
C SER A 36 15.09 -5.78 -11.20
N TRP A 37 13.80 -5.51 -11.40
CA TRP A 37 13.19 -5.36 -12.73
C TRP A 37 13.64 -4.08 -13.43
N GLY A 38 13.78 -2.99 -12.66
CA GLY A 38 14.23 -1.70 -13.16
C GLY A 38 15.69 -1.70 -13.61
N LEU A 39 16.56 -2.48 -12.97
CA LEU A 39 17.94 -2.71 -13.40
C LEU A 39 18.04 -3.66 -14.59
N LEU A 40 17.10 -4.58 -14.74
CA LEU A 40 17.06 -5.50 -15.88
C LEU A 40 16.92 -4.74 -17.22
N LEU A 41 16.06 -3.73 -17.26
CA LEU A 41 15.78 -2.96 -18.49
C LEU A 41 17.03 -2.31 -19.11
N PRO A 42 17.84 -1.51 -18.39
CA PRO A 42 19.09 -0.96 -18.94
C PRO A 42 20.12 -2.05 -19.25
N LEU A 43 20.15 -3.17 -18.51
CA LEU A 43 21.06 -4.27 -18.82
C LEU A 43 20.72 -4.96 -20.15
N LEU A 44 19.44 -5.13 -20.45
CA LEU A 44 18.97 -5.66 -21.74
C LEU A 44 19.35 -4.75 -22.90
N LEU A 45 19.36 -3.43 -22.70
CA LEU A 45 19.81 -2.45 -23.70
C LEU A 45 21.32 -2.52 -23.99
N VAL A 46 22.12 -3.02 -23.05
CA VAL A 46 23.58 -3.18 -23.19
C VAL A 46 23.94 -4.49 -23.89
N LEU A 47 23.07 -5.51 -23.85
CA LEU A 47 23.27 -6.82 -24.47
C LEU A 47 23.74 -6.79 -25.95
N PRO A 48 23.17 -5.97 -26.85
CA PRO A 48 23.62 -5.91 -28.24
C PRO A 48 25.03 -5.33 -28.41
N PHE A 49 25.54 -4.59 -27.42
CA PHE A 49 26.90 -4.05 -27.39
C PHE A 49 27.90 -4.97 -26.69
N GLY A 50 27.49 -6.20 -26.33
CA GLY A 50 28.33 -7.18 -25.65
C GLY A 50 29.67 -7.45 -26.33
N GLY A 51 29.71 -7.43 -27.67
CA GLY A 51 30.96 -7.60 -28.44
C GLY A 51 31.92 -6.41 -28.39
N MET A 52 31.47 -5.24 -27.91
CA MET A 52 32.31 -4.05 -27.72
C MET A 52 32.80 -3.89 -26.28
N LEU A 53 32.32 -4.73 -25.36
CA LEU A 53 32.74 -4.70 -23.97
C LEU A 53 34.01 -5.54 -23.76
N PRO A 54 34.90 -5.14 -22.83
CA PRO A 54 35.95 -6.01 -22.35
C PRO A 54 35.33 -7.33 -21.84
N PRO A 55 35.99 -8.48 -22.04
CA PRO A 55 35.43 -9.79 -21.66
C PRO A 55 35.02 -9.86 -20.18
N SER A 56 35.79 -9.22 -19.28
CA SER A 56 35.47 -9.12 -17.85
C SER A 56 34.19 -8.31 -17.57
N ALA A 57 33.87 -7.31 -18.40
CA ALA A 57 32.66 -6.51 -18.28
C ALA A 57 31.45 -7.25 -18.86
N GLY A 58 31.65 -8.03 -19.94
CA GLY A 58 30.62 -8.89 -20.52
C GLY A 58 30.11 -9.93 -19.52
N ASP A 59 31.01 -10.66 -18.86
CA ASP A 59 30.65 -11.64 -17.85
C ASP A 59 29.88 -11.01 -16.68
N ALA A 60 30.33 -9.84 -16.20
CA ALA A 60 29.66 -9.12 -15.11
C ALA A 60 28.23 -8.70 -15.46
N VAL A 61 27.98 -8.24 -16.69
CA VAL A 61 26.64 -7.88 -17.17
C VAL A 61 25.74 -9.11 -17.23
N VAL A 62 26.26 -10.26 -17.70
CA VAL A 62 25.51 -11.52 -17.75
C VAL A 62 25.14 -12.01 -16.34
N TYR A 63 26.08 -12.00 -15.40
CA TYR A 63 25.80 -12.38 -14.02
C TYR A 63 24.79 -11.44 -13.35
N LEU A 64 24.91 -10.13 -13.59
CA LEU A 64 23.99 -9.15 -13.05
C LEU A 64 22.58 -9.33 -13.63
N MET A 65 22.46 -9.60 -14.93
CA MET A 65 21.17 -9.93 -15.55
C MET A 65 20.54 -11.19 -14.97
N ALA A 66 21.32 -12.27 -14.85
CA ALA A 66 20.84 -13.51 -14.25
C ALA A 66 20.37 -13.28 -12.80
N GLY A 67 21.13 -12.49 -12.03
CA GLY A 67 20.77 -12.08 -10.68
C GLY A 67 19.49 -11.24 -10.62
N CYS A 68 19.31 -10.29 -11.54
CA CYS A 68 18.09 -9.48 -11.63
C CYS A 68 16.86 -10.33 -11.99
N LEU A 69 16.98 -11.26 -12.94
CA LEU A 69 15.90 -12.17 -13.34
C LEU A 69 15.51 -13.12 -12.20
N LEU A 70 16.49 -13.84 -11.64
CA LEU A 70 16.25 -14.78 -10.56
C LEU A 70 15.77 -14.06 -9.29
N GLY A 71 16.38 -12.92 -8.95
CA GLY A 71 15.99 -12.10 -7.82
C GLY A 71 14.56 -11.57 -7.96
N GLY A 72 14.23 -10.97 -9.10
CA GLY A 72 12.88 -10.47 -9.37
C GLY A 72 11.81 -11.58 -9.30
N PHE A 73 12.12 -12.77 -9.82
CA PHE A 73 11.21 -13.92 -9.76
C PHE A 73 11.08 -14.49 -8.34
N LEU A 74 12.19 -14.67 -7.62
CA LEU A 74 12.19 -15.20 -6.26
C LEU A 74 11.44 -14.28 -5.28
N LEU A 75 11.46 -12.97 -5.53
CA LEU A 75 10.74 -11.97 -4.72
C LEU A 75 9.21 -12.04 -4.88
N CYS A 76 8.67 -12.72 -5.90
CA CYS A 76 7.22 -12.96 -6.03
C CYS A 76 6.66 -13.80 -4.87
N ILE A 77 7.45 -14.73 -4.32
CA ILE A 77 7.04 -15.60 -3.20
C ILE A 77 6.86 -14.78 -1.90
N PRO A 78 7.86 -14.02 -1.41
CA PRO A 78 7.68 -13.18 -0.24
C PRO A 78 6.67 -12.06 -0.47
N GLU A 79 6.51 -11.52 -1.69
CA GLU A 79 5.45 -10.54 -2.00
C GLU A 79 4.07 -11.13 -1.69
N ALA A 80 3.76 -12.30 -2.23
CA ALA A 80 2.47 -12.93 -2.03
C ALA A 80 2.22 -13.27 -0.54
N TYR A 81 3.26 -13.70 0.17
CA TYR A 81 3.20 -13.97 1.61
C TYR A 81 2.91 -12.70 2.41
N PHE A 82 3.65 -11.60 2.17
CA PHE A 82 3.44 -10.34 2.89
C PHE A 82 2.12 -9.66 2.52
N ARG A 83 1.64 -9.86 1.29
CA ARG A 83 0.33 -9.39 0.85
C ARG A 83 -0.79 -10.05 1.66
N ARG A 84 -0.80 -11.37 1.74
CA ARG A 84 -1.77 -12.11 2.58
C ARG A 84 -1.67 -11.73 4.06
N ARG A 85 -0.45 -11.53 4.55
CA ARG A 85 -0.22 -11.11 5.95
C ARG A 85 -0.75 -9.70 6.23
N ARG A 86 -0.66 -8.78 5.26
CA ARG A 86 -1.26 -7.45 5.33
C ARG A 86 -2.78 -7.54 5.35
N GLU A 87 -3.38 -8.32 4.46
CA GLU A 87 -4.83 -8.53 4.39
C GLU A 87 -5.40 -9.07 5.71
N SER A 88 -4.76 -10.10 6.28
CA SER A 88 -5.14 -10.63 7.60
C SER A 88 -4.98 -9.58 8.72
N ALA A 89 -3.89 -8.82 8.72
CA ALA A 89 -3.69 -7.76 9.73
C ALA A 89 -4.69 -6.59 9.57
N GLN A 90 -5.19 -6.36 8.35
CA GLN A 90 -6.22 -5.36 8.07
C GLN A 90 -7.57 -5.81 8.62
N GLN A 91 -7.92 -7.09 8.45
CA GLN A 91 -9.11 -7.68 9.07
C GLN A 91 -9.06 -7.60 10.60
N ASP A 92 -7.90 -7.90 11.20
CA ASP A 92 -7.70 -7.74 12.65
C ASP A 92 -7.87 -6.29 13.12
N ALA A 93 -7.43 -5.31 12.32
CA ALA A 93 -7.52 -3.89 12.66
C ALA A 93 -8.92 -3.29 12.40
N PHE A 94 -9.76 -3.99 11.65
CA PHE A 94 -11.07 -3.49 11.22
C PHE A 94 -11.99 -3.16 12.41
N GLY A 95 -12.06 -4.05 13.41
CA GLY A 95 -12.88 -3.83 14.61
C GLY A 95 -12.42 -2.62 15.43
N ASP A 96 -11.09 -2.44 15.58
CA ASP A 96 -10.52 -1.28 16.27
C ASP A 96 -10.91 0.02 15.56
N VAL A 97 -10.82 0.05 14.22
CA VAL A 97 -11.18 1.21 13.40
C VAL A 97 -12.68 1.50 13.45
N GLN A 98 -13.52 0.48 13.27
CA GLN A 98 -14.97 0.59 13.32
C GLN A 98 -15.44 1.11 14.69
N SER A 99 -14.89 0.59 15.79
CA SER A 99 -15.23 1.05 17.14
C SER A 99 -14.82 2.51 17.37
N ALA A 100 -13.69 2.94 16.82
CA ALA A 100 -13.21 4.31 16.95
C ALA A 100 -14.06 5.30 16.15
N LEU A 101 -14.50 4.92 14.94
CA LEU A 101 -15.44 5.70 14.14
C LEU A 101 -16.84 5.77 14.77
N GLY A 102 -17.30 4.67 15.36
CA GLY A 102 -18.57 4.63 16.11
C GLY A 102 -18.57 5.61 17.29
N ARG A 103 -17.45 5.74 18.02
CA ARG A 103 -17.30 6.75 19.10
C ARG A 103 -17.38 8.19 18.59
N LEU A 104 -16.95 8.44 17.36
CA LEU A 104 -17.08 9.74 16.69
C LEU A 104 -18.45 9.98 16.07
N ARG A 105 -19.40 9.03 16.20
CA ARG A 105 -20.69 9.04 15.51
C ARG A 105 -20.53 9.26 13.99
N ALA A 106 -19.43 8.74 13.44
CA ALA A 106 -19.06 8.83 12.04
C ALA A 106 -19.59 7.65 11.21
N GLY A 107 -20.47 6.84 11.79
CA GLY A 107 -21.03 5.66 11.16
C GLY A 107 -20.58 4.35 11.78
N TRP A 108 -21.22 3.27 11.31
CA TRP A 108 -21.14 1.94 11.92
C TRP A 108 -20.80 0.86 10.89
N ASN A 109 -21.17 1.05 9.63
CA ASN A 109 -20.74 0.20 8.52
C ASN A 109 -19.50 0.83 7.91
N LEU A 110 -18.45 0.02 7.73
CA LEU A 110 -17.13 0.43 7.27
C LEU A 110 -16.77 -0.36 6.02
N GLU A 111 -16.38 0.32 4.97
CA GLU A 111 -15.82 -0.27 3.77
C GLU A 111 -14.38 0.22 3.63
N TRP A 112 -13.45 -0.72 3.50
CA TRP A 112 -12.02 -0.40 3.38
C TRP A 112 -11.54 -0.64 1.97
N GLU A 113 -11.45 0.45 1.22
CA GLU A 113 -10.91 0.46 -0.12
C GLU A 113 -9.39 0.54 -0.06
N SER A 114 -8.76 -0.59 -0.32
CA SER A 114 -7.34 -0.63 -0.66
C SER A 114 -7.22 -0.67 -2.18
N PRO A 115 -6.43 0.23 -2.79
CA PRO A 115 -6.13 0.11 -4.21
C PRO A 115 -5.46 -1.23 -4.49
N TYR A 116 -5.69 -1.73 -5.71
CA TYR A 116 -5.13 -2.99 -6.19
C TYR A 116 -3.61 -2.98 -6.04
N ALA A 117 -3.03 -4.08 -5.55
CA ALA A 117 -1.60 -4.21 -5.22
C ALA A 117 -1.04 -3.24 -4.14
N GLY A 118 -1.89 -2.47 -3.44
CA GLY A 118 -1.46 -1.51 -2.42
C GLY A 118 -0.80 -0.24 -2.95
N ALA A 119 -0.86 -0.03 -4.27
CA ALA A 119 -0.34 1.16 -4.93
C ALA A 119 -1.46 2.22 -5.04
N GLY A 120 -1.48 3.16 -4.10
CA GLY A 120 -2.39 4.30 -4.10
C GLY A 120 -2.84 4.74 -2.70
N PRO A 121 -3.59 5.85 -2.60
CA PRO A 121 -4.18 6.29 -1.35
C PRO A 121 -5.27 5.29 -0.91
N GLU A 122 -5.11 4.72 0.29
CA GLU A 122 -6.17 3.92 0.92
C GLU A 122 -7.29 4.84 1.41
N ARG A 123 -8.53 4.37 1.25
CA ARG A 123 -9.74 5.06 1.69
C ARG A 123 -10.57 4.16 2.57
N LEU A 124 -11.31 4.78 3.46
CA LEU A 124 -12.34 4.15 4.26
C LEU A 124 -13.63 4.91 4.04
N ILE A 125 -14.71 4.19 3.79
CA ILE A 125 -16.04 4.75 3.67
C ILE A 125 -16.81 4.27 4.90
N SER A 126 -17.43 5.20 5.63
CA SER A 126 -18.30 4.86 6.75
C SER A 126 -19.69 5.45 6.61
N PHE A 127 -20.70 4.67 7.00
CA PHE A 127 -22.11 5.04 6.82
C PHE A 127 -22.79 5.34 8.17
N GLY A 128 -23.39 6.53 8.25
CA GLY A 128 -24.23 7.01 9.35
C GLY A 128 -25.68 6.49 9.31
N SER A 129 -26.61 7.17 10.00
CA SER A 129 -27.93 6.60 10.28
C SER A 129 -29.05 6.88 9.28
N TRP A 130 -28.83 7.63 8.17
CA TRP A 130 -29.87 7.68 7.11
C TRP A 130 -29.49 8.22 5.73
N ASN A 131 -28.38 8.94 5.56
CA ASN A 131 -27.79 9.19 4.22
C ASN A 131 -26.37 9.75 4.32
N ASP A 132 -25.76 9.66 5.51
CA ASP A 132 -24.46 10.26 5.77
C ASP A 132 -23.37 9.27 5.37
N ARG A 133 -22.75 9.50 4.22
CA ARG A 133 -21.52 8.85 3.77
C ARG A 133 -20.34 9.72 4.21
N PHE A 134 -19.43 9.15 4.98
CA PHE A 134 -18.17 9.78 5.35
C PHE A 134 -17.03 9.05 4.67
N GLU A 135 -16.20 9.79 3.94
CA GLU A 135 -14.96 9.24 3.40
C GLU A 135 -13.77 9.68 4.25
N TRP A 136 -12.86 8.74 4.48
CA TRP A 136 -11.68 8.95 5.30
C TRP A 136 -10.44 8.59 4.51
N ARG A 137 -9.51 9.52 4.44
CA ARG A 137 -8.17 9.25 3.95
C ARG A 137 -7.39 8.50 5.03
N VAL A 138 -6.81 7.37 4.65
CA VAL A 138 -6.01 6.55 5.56
C VAL A 138 -4.55 6.94 5.42
N SER A 139 -3.93 7.33 6.54
CA SER A 139 -2.49 7.57 6.60
C SER A 139 -1.85 6.83 7.77
N TYR A 140 -0.63 6.36 7.57
CA TYR A 140 0.09 5.58 8.57
C TYR A 140 1.19 6.44 9.20
N ARG A 141 1.14 6.67 10.52
CA ARG A 141 2.14 7.47 11.24
C ARG A 141 2.58 6.78 12.52
N ARG A 142 3.87 6.46 12.61
CA ARG A 142 4.53 5.93 13.83
C ARG A 142 3.78 4.73 14.46
N GLY A 143 3.31 3.79 13.63
CA GLY A 143 2.58 2.60 14.11
C GLY A 143 1.12 2.85 14.50
N ALA A 144 0.57 4.01 14.17
CA ALA A 144 -0.84 4.33 14.30
C ALA A 144 -1.44 4.64 12.92
N LEU A 145 -2.76 4.49 12.83
CA LEU A 145 -3.54 4.81 11.66
C LEU A 145 -4.24 6.14 11.93
N LEU A 146 -3.99 7.11 11.07
CA LEU A 146 -4.59 8.43 11.12
C LEU A 146 -5.61 8.53 10.00
N LEU A 147 -6.87 8.66 10.40
CA LEU A 147 -8.03 8.89 9.56
C LEU A 147 -8.28 10.38 9.50
N THR A 148 -8.36 10.93 8.30
CA THR A 148 -8.79 12.32 8.10
C THR A 148 -9.98 12.32 7.16
N GLU A 149 -11.07 12.92 7.62
CA GLU A 149 -12.28 13.08 6.82
C GLU A 149 -11.97 13.84 5.52
N ILE A 150 -12.51 13.35 4.41
CA ILE A 150 -12.43 13.96 3.09
C ILE A 150 -13.70 14.80 2.91
N PRO A 151 -13.58 16.07 2.50
CA PRO A 151 -14.74 16.93 2.28
C PRO A 151 -15.64 16.36 1.18
N ALA A 152 -16.95 16.54 1.31
CA ALA A 152 -17.95 15.97 0.40
C ALA A 152 -17.77 16.34 -1.08
N GLY A 153 -17.14 17.48 -1.38
CA GLY A 153 -16.83 17.88 -2.75
C GLY A 153 -15.64 17.15 -3.40
N GLU A 154 -14.87 16.38 -2.61
CA GLU A 154 -13.74 15.57 -3.07
C GLU A 154 -14.03 14.05 -2.98
N HIS A 155 -15.26 13.66 -2.63
CA HIS A 155 -15.66 12.26 -2.69
C HIS A 155 -15.53 11.79 -4.14
N GLU A 156 -14.90 10.63 -4.36
CA GLU A 156 -14.90 10.05 -5.69
C GLU A 156 -16.34 9.67 -6.00
N VAL A 157 -16.94 10.37 -6.96
CA VAL A 157 -18.22 9.97 -7.53
C VAL A 157 -17.93 8.66 -8.24
N ASP A 158 -18.54 7.58 -7.77
CA ASP A 158 -18.62 6.33 -8.53
C ASP A 158 -19.26 6.70 -9.88
N GLU A 159 -18.44 6.87 -10.92
CA GLU A 159 -18.93 6.98 -12.30
C GLU A 159 -19.54 5.61 -12.63
N GLU A 160 -20.87 5.51 -12.46
CA GLU A 160 -21.71 4.38 -12.94
C GLU A 160 -21.52 4.13 -14.44
#